data_AF-A0A814HZU8-F1
#
_entry.id   AF-A0A814HZU8-F1
#
_cell.length_a   1.000
_cell.length_b   1.000
_cell.length_c   1.000
_cell.angle_alpha   90.00
_cell.angle_beta   90.00
_cell.angle_gamma   90.00
#
_symmetry.space_group_name_H-M   'P 1'
#
loop_
_entity.id
_entity.type
_entity.pdbx_description
1 polymer ?
#
loop_
_entity_poly.entity_id
_entity_poly.type
_entity_poly.pdbx_seq_one_letter_code
_entity_poly.pdbx_strand_id
1 'polypeptide(L)'
;MKNNSNRKPIEKFIQNQVSSSLVEPKNCESDNFEQVRVRDFKFYNCSNIKRIGGKAQYIKNAPNDLFRIDGAWYICLDKNAQPKKSQCNVLSLGINYDFTFDKEMRNSYDCNLYSFDPFVEDGYFKAIRNKNSNLKESPVLEVDKKWFFYRLGYAENLNMKNLDQLKMKDLISLPNILKITGLENQIIDIFKMDIEGPEKELINNLDIDYACKYFKSFIFETHRNCKFRDLVKLEKCFRLYFRSTRFFKGDLFTSPTGHLTEFQNPNGWKLDIKQYENEINLAEFMFTSGELYFININFL
;
A
#
# COMPACT_ATOMS: atom_id res chain seq x y z
N MET A 1 -48.07 -27.63 -41.09
CA MET A 1 -47.46 -26.60 -41.94
C MET A 1 -46.89 -25.50 -41.06
N LYS A 2 -45.57 -25.27 -41.20
CA LYS A 2 -44.76 -24.03 -41.02
C LYS A 2 -44.99 -23.18 -39.75
N ASN A 3 -44.05 -23.16 -38.79
CA ASN A 3 -42.74 -22.45 -38.74
C ASN A 3 -42.80 -20.93 -38.88
N ASN A 4 -42.49 -20.22 -37.79
CA ASN A 4 -41.33 -19.30 -37.62
C ASN A 4 -41.59 -18.44 -36.36
N SER A 5 -40.87 -18.63 -35.26
CA SER A 5 -39.55 -18.01 -34.99
C SER A 5 -39.50 -16.52 -35.31
N ASN A 6 -39.49 -15.67 -34.28
CA ASN A 6 -38.44 -14.65 -34.21
C ASN A 6 -38.22 -14.18 -32.76
N ARG A 7 -36.96 -14.33 -32.35
CA ARG A 7 -36.35 -13.77 -31.15
C ARG A 7 -35.93 -12.31 -31.43
N LYS A 8 -35.79 -11.58 -30.31
CA LYS A 8 -34.97 -10.38 -30.01
C LYS A 8 -35.62 -9.00 -30.23
N PRO A 9 -35.16 -7.95 -29.51
CA PRO A 9 -34.29 -7.92 -28.31
C PRO A 9 -34.89 -7.16 -27.12
N ILE A 10 -34.45 -7.59 -25.92
CA ILE A 10 -34.51 -6.83 -24.67
C ILE A 10 -33.50 -5.70 -24.77
N GLU A 11 -33.96 -4.51 -25.13
CA GLU A 11 -33.24 -3.25 -24.96
C GLU A 11 -34.23 -2.23 -24.39
N LYS A 12 -33.76 -1.43 -23.42
CA LYS A 12 -34.51 -0.50 -22.55
C LYS A 12 -35.08 -1.12 -21.28
N PHE A 13 -34.22 -1.52 -20.36
CA PHE A 13 -34.50 -1.39 -18.92
C PHE A 13 -33.22 -1.39 -18.07
N ILE A 14 -32.18 -0.65 -18.51
CA ILE A 14 -31.09 -0.24 -17.62
C ILE A 14 -30.67 1.17 -18.04
N GLN A 15 -31.39 2.16 -17.54
CA GLN A 15 -30.88 3.51 -17.36
C GLN A 15 -31.79 4.18 -16.33
N ASN A 16 -31.17 4.72 -15.28
CA ASN A 16 -31.75 5.48 -14.19
C ASN A 16 -32.28 4.65 -13.02
N GLN A 17 -31.37 4.23 -12.13
CA GLN A 17 -31.38 4.61 -10.70
C GLN A 17 -30.29 3.83 -9.94
N VAL A 18 -29.03 4.15 -10.24
CA VAL A 18 -27.95 4.07 -9.26
C VAL A 18 -27.17 5.37 -9.42
N SER A 19 -27.68 6.44 -8.84
CA SER A 19 -26.85 7.59 -8.47
C SER A 19 -26.02 7.16 -7.26
N SER A 20 -25.08 6.24 -7.47
CA SER A 20 -23.93 6.11 -6.60
C SER A 20 -23.07 7.32 -6.89
N SER A 21 -23.05 8.28 -5.99
CA SER A 21 -21.93 9.20 -5.85
C SER A 21 -20.71 8.39 -5.41
N LEU A 22 -20.19 7.57 -6.32
CA LEU A 22 -18.76 7.30 -6.39
C LEU A 22 -18.17 8.67 -6.66
N VAL A 23 -17.64 9.30 -5.63
CA VAL A 23 -16.73 10.43 -5.82
C VAL A 23 -15.62 9.86 -6.69
N GLU A 24 -15.61 10.21 -7.98
CA GLU A 24 -14.46 9.95 -8.83
C GLU A 24 -13.25 10.48 -8.08
N PRO A 25 -12.23 9.65 -7.81
CA PRO A 25 -11.05 10.12 -7.08
C PRO A 25 -10.47 11.27 -7.91
N LYS A 26 -10.46 12.47 -7.32
CA LYS A 26 -10.02 13.71 -7.97
C LYS A 26 -8.81 13.41 -8.84
N ASN A 27 -8.94 13.64 -10.16
CA ASN A 27 -7.81 13.60 -11.07
C ASN A 27 -6.66 14.40 -10.45
N CYS A 28 -5.43 13.89 -10.57
CA CYS A 28 -4.22 14.57 -10.11
C CYS A 28 -3.92 15.77 -11.02
N GLU A 29 -4.87 16.69 -11.09
CA GLU A 29 -4.81 17.91 -11.86
C GLU A 29 -3.60 18.72 -11.42
N SER A 30 -3.00 19.36 -12.42
CA SER A 30 -1.79 20.14 -12.30
C SER A 30 -2.04 21.36 -11.40
N ASP A 31 -1.80 21.21 -10.10
CA ASP A 31 -1.77 22.32 -9.17
C ASP A 31 -0.78 23.39 -9.68
N ASN A 32 -1.29 24.57 -10.04
CA ASN A 32 -0.52 25.74 -10.44
C ASN A 32 0.60 26.00 -9.41
N PHE A 33 1.83 26.14 -9.91
CA PHE A 33 3.04 26.18 -9.08
C PHE A 33 3.29 27.57 -8.49
N GLU A 34 3.42 27.63 -7.17
CA GLU A 34 4.41 28.48 -6.53
C GLU A 34 5.68 27.64 -6.29
N GLN A 35 6.84 28.25 -6.51
CA GLN A 35 8.17 27.64 -6.47
C GLN A 35 8.38 26.80 -5.19
N VAL A 36 8.44 25.47 -5.33
CA VAL A 36 8.80 24.58 -4.21
C VAL A 36 10.28 24.79 -3.92
N ARG A 37 10.59 25.17 -2.68
CA ARG A 37 11.97 25.34 -2.22
C ARG A 37 12.60 23.97 -2.04
N VAL A 38 13.72 23.77 -2.74
CA VAL A 38 14.58 22.59 -2.70
C VAL A 38 14.98 22.28 -1.25
N ARG A 39 14.58 21.13 -0.71
CA ARG A 39 15.05 20.62 0.58
C ARG A 39 15.32 19.13 0.47
N ASP A 40 16.22 18.62 1.30
CA ASP A 40 16.61 17.21 1.29
C ASP A 40 15.65 16.43 2.20
N PHE A 41 14.97 15.38 1.70
CA PHE A 41 14.42 14.39 2.63
C PHE A 41 15.59 13.78 3.37
N LYS A 42 15.62 13.95 4.69
CA LYS A 42 16.72 13.40 5.47
C LYS A 42 16.73 11.87 5.34
N PHE A 43 17.82 11.35 4.81
CA PHE A 43 18.03 9.92 4.63
C PHE A 43 18.55 9.28 5.92
N TYR A 44 18.15 8.04 6.18
CA TYR A 44 18.70 7.18 7.22
C TYR A 44 19.39 5.98 6.58
N ASN A 45 20.67 5.80 6.87
CA ASN A 45 21.43 4.67 6.34
C ASN A 45 21.14 3.40 7.16
N CYS A 46 20.08 2.67 6.78
CA CYS A 46 19.77 1.39 7.39
C CYS A 46 20.83 0.35 7.04
N SER A 47 21.51 -0.20 8.05
CA SER A 47 22.61 -1.15 7.84
C SER A 47 22.13 -2.56 7.52
N ASN A 48 20.89 -2.90 7.89
CA ASN A 48 20.30 -4.22 7.72
C ASN A 48 18.92 -4.13 7.06
N ILE A 49 18.88 -3.95 5.74
CA ILE A 49 17.64 -3.99 4.96
C ILE A 49 17.36 -5.43 4.53
N LYS A 50 16.13 -5.91 4.77
CA LYS A 50 15.71 -7.25 4.37
C LYS A 50 14.42 -7.22 3.57
N ARG A 51 14.38 -7.98 2.46
CA ARG A 51 13.17 -8.30 1.71
C ARG A 51 12.33 -9.34 2.44
N ILE A 52 11.04 -9.06 2.59
CA ILE A 52 10.02 -9.89 3.23
C ILE A 52 8.90 -10.12 2.22
N GLY A 53 8.47 -11.37 2.05
CA GLY A 53 7.48 -11.76 1.05
C GLY A 53 8.08 -11.96 -0.35
N GLY A 54 7.20 -12.05 -1.33
CA GLY A 54 7.49 -12.44 -2.70
C GLY A 54 7.32 -13.94 -2.96
N LYS A 55 6.82 -14.29 -4.15
CA LYS A 55 6.71 -15.70 -4.56
C LYS A 55 8.10 -16.30 -4.79
N ALA A 56 8.31 -17.52 -4.30
CA ALA A 56 9.61 -18.20 -4.33
C ALA A 56 10.26 -18.26 -5.73
N GLN A 57 9.46 -18.41 -6.79
CA GLN A 57 9.94 -18.41 -8.18
C GLN A 57 10.58 -17.07 -8.58
N TYR A 58 10.08 -15.94 -8.08
CA TYR A 58 10.64 -14.61 -8.35
C TYR A 58 11.87 -14.35 -7.48
N ILE A 59 11.85 -14.81 -6.21
CA ILE A 59 12.99 -14.69 -5.30
C ILE A 59 14.21 -15.43 -5.85
N LYS A 60 14.02 -16.67 -6.34
CA LYS A 60 15.12 -17.48 -6.90
C LYS A 60 15.79 -16.82 -8.12
N ASN A 61 15.02 -16.06 -8.90
CA ASN A 61 15.49 -15.40 -10.11
C ASN A 61 15.94 -13.95 -9.86
N ALA A 62 15.86 -13.47 -8.61
CA ALA A 62 16.28 -12.14 -8.25
C ALA A 62 17.81 -11.99 -8.37
N PRO A 63 18.31 -10.98 -9.10
CA PRO A 63 19.75 -10.72 -9.21
C PRO A 63 20.45 -10.44 -7.88
N ASN A 64 19.72 -9.90 -6.90
CA ASN A 64 20.18 -9.65 -5.55
C ASN A 64 18.99 -9.51 -4.58
N ASP A 65 19.30 -9.31 -3.30
CA ASP A 65 18.30 -9.21 -2.23
C ASP A 65 17.48 -7.93 -2.25
N LEU A 66 17.93 -6.88 -2.94
CA LEU A 66 17.24 -5.60 -3.13
C LEU A 66 16.56 -5.48 -4.50
N PHE A 67 16.46 -6.58 -5.24
CA PHE A 67 15.65 -6.63 -6.45
C PHE A 67 14.17 -6.70 -6.09
N ARG A 68 13.40 -5.71 -6.57
CA ARG A 68 11.97 -5.59 -6.35
C ARG A 68 11.22 -6.80 -6.91
N ILE A 69 10.31 -7.32 -6.10
CA ILE A 69 9.39 -8.41 -6.46
C ILE A 69 8.01 -8.00 -5.99
N ASP A 70 6.99 -8.14 -6.83
CA ASP A 70 5.61 -7.89 -6.43
C ASP A 70 5.23 -8.76 -5.22
N GLY A 71 4.55 -8.16 -4.25
CA GLY A 71 4.22 -8.80 -2.97
C GLY A 71 5.39 -8.91 -1.98
N ALA A 72 6.60 -8.47 -2.35
CA ALA A 72 7.75 -8.39 -1.46
C ALA A 72 8.05 -6.94 -1.06
N TRP A 73 8.36 -6.73 0.22
CA TRP A 73 8.63 -5.40 0.79
C TRP A 73 9.91 -5.41 1.61
N TYR A 74 10.59 -4.28 1.65
CA TYR A 74 11.79 -4.11 2.45
C TYR A 74 11.46 -3.59 3.84
N ILE A 75 12.17 -4.11 4.85
CA ILE A 75 12.10 -3.62 6.22
C ILE A 75 13.51 -3.33 6.73
N CYS A 76 13.65 -2.27 7.51
CA CYS A 76 14.89 -1.99 8.23
C CYS A 76 14.95 -2.81 9.52
N LEU A 77 16.02 -3.60 9.68
CA LEU A 77 16.25 -4.49 10.81
C LEU A 77 17.41 -4.03 11.71
N ASP A 78 17.73 -2.73 11.67
CA ASP A 78 18.66 -2.16 12.64
C ASP A 78 18.11 -2.36 14.06
N LYS A 79 19.01 -2.47 15.04
CA LYS A 79 18.75 -3.06 16.38
C LYS A 79 17.46 -2.57 17.06
N ASN A 80 17.16 -1.27 16.97
CA ASN A 80 15.99 -0.64 17.59
C ASN A 80 14.79 -0.51 16.62
N ALA A 81 15.05 -0.57 15.32
CA ALA A 81 14.05 -0.50 14.25
C ALA A 81 13.36 -1.85 13.98
N GLN A 82 14.02 -2.98 14.26
CA GLN A 82 13.46 -4.29 13.91
C GLN A 82 12.16 -4.62 14.68
N PRO A 83 11.19 -5.29 14.04
CA PRO A 83 10.05 -5.88 14.71
C PRO A 83 10.51 -6.92 15.73
N LYS A 84 10.03 -6.81 16.98
CA LYS A 84 10.33 -7.79 18.03
C LYS A 84 9.45 -9.01 17.84
N LYS A 85 10.06 -10.20 17.78
CA LYS A 85 9.32 -11.46 17.60
C LYS A 85 8.21 -11.60 18.64
N SER A 86 7.01 -11.96 18.20
CA SER A 86 5.80 -12.12 19.03
C SER A 86 5.27 -10.84 19.70
N GLN A 87 5.94 -9.70 19.52
CA GLN A 87 5.65 -8.40 20.14
C GLN A 87 5.65 -7.31 19.08
N CYS A 88 4.98 -7.57 17.96
CA CYS A 88 4.89 -6.63 16.85
C CYS A 88 3.50 -6.59 16.26
N ASN A 89 3.10 -5.41 15.80
CA ASN A 89 1.84 -5.19 15.08
C ASN A 89 2.13 -4.72 13.65
N VAL A 90 1.46 -5.33 12.69
CA VAL A 90 1.58 -5.00 11.27
C VAL A 90 0.20 -4.62 10.75
N LEU A 91 0.09 -3.39 10.26
CA LEU A 91 -1.08 -2.89 9.55
C LEU A 91 -0.76 -2.88 8.05
N SER A 92 -1.46 -3.68 7.28
CA SER A 92 -1.16 -3.92 5.86
C SER A 92 -2.39 -3.58 5.01
N LEU A 93 -2.36 -2.46 4.31
CA LEU A 93 -3.45 -2.02 3.44
C LEU A 93 -3.13 -2.34 1.98
N GLY A 94 -4.07 -2.95 1.27
CA GLY A 94 -3.93 -3.37 -0.11
C GLY A 94 -2.99 -4.56 -0.23
N ILE A 95 -3.46 -5.74 0.16
CA ILE A 95 -2.68 -6.98 -0.01
C ILE A 95 -2.84 -7.60 -1.41
N ASN A 96 -3.89 -7.20 -2.13
CA ASN A 96 -4.23 -7.72 -3.45
C ASN A 96 -4.13 -9.28 -3.48
N TYR A 97 -3.74 -9.87 -4.61
CA TYR A 97 -3.55 -11.32 -4.74
C TYR A 97 -2.21 -11.84 -4.20
N ASP A 98 -1.43 -11.01 -3.48
CA ASP A 98 -0.14 -11.41 -2.95
C ASP A 98 0.05 -11.02 -1.47
N PHE A 99 -0.43 -11.92 -0.60
CA PHE A 99 -0.29 -11.84 0.85
C PHE A 99 1.01 -12.46 1.37
N THR A 100 2.03 -12.68 0.52
CA THR A 100 3.27 -13.35 0.95
C THR A 100 4.06 -12.53 1.97
N PHE A 101 4.04 -11.19 1.88
CA PHE A 101 4.57 -10.30 2.91
C PHE A 101 3.93 -10.57 4.28
N ASP A 102 2.60 -10.49 4.37
CA ASP A 102 1.83 -10.72 5.59
C ASP A 102 2.10 -12.11 6.16
N LYS A 103 2.12 -13.13 5.28
CA LYS A 103 2.43 -14.50 5.67
C LYS A 103 3.84 -14.66 6.22
N GLU A 104 4.85 -13.98 5.65
CA GLU A 104 6.21 -14.04 6.17
C GLU A 104 6.34 -13.28 7.50
N MET A 105 5.71 -12.10 7.64
CA MET A 105 5.63 -11.40 8.93
C MET A 105 4.99 -12.29 10.01
N ARG A 106 3.96 -13.06 9.66
CA ARG A 106 3.32 -14.03 10.56
C ARG A 106 4.28 -15.13 10.96
N ASN A 107 4.96 -15.75 9.99
CA ASN A 107 5.72 -16.98 10.23
C ASN A 107 7.11 -16.72 10.83
N SER A 108 7.79 -15.68 10.36
CA SER A 108 9.17 -15.36 10.76
C SER A 108 9.22 -14.51 12.02
N TYR A 109 8.27 -13.58 12.18
CA TYR A 109 8.26 -12.62 13.30
C TYR A 109 7.11 -12.84 14.28
N ASP A 110 6.13 -13.71 14.00
CA ASP A 110 5.00 -13.98 14.90
C ASP A 110 4.21 -12.71 15.30
N CYS A 111 4.16 -11.72 14.40
CA CYS A 111 3.43 -10.47 14.61
C CYS A 111 1.91 -10.67 14.60
N ASN A 112 1.20 -9.75 15.25
CA ASN A 112 -0.22 -9.54 15.02
C ASN A 112 -0.39 -8.81 13.68
N LEU A 113 -1.21 -9.37 12.80
CA LEU A 113 -1.41 -8.90 11.44
C LEU A 113 -2.86 -8.49 11.23
N TYR A 114 -3.01 -7.30 10.67
CA TYR A 114 -4.28 -6.72 10.28
C TYR A 114 -4.16 -6.32 8.81
N SER A 115 -4.65 -7.20 7.94
CA SER A 115 -4.58 -7.02 6.49
C SER A 115 -5.91 -6.49 5.96
N PHE A 116 -5.89 -5.51 5.06
CA PHE A 116 -7.10 -4.88 4.52
C PHE A 116 -7.08 -4.89 3.00
N ASP A 117 -8.16 -5.39 2.39
CA ASP A 117 -8.38 -5.22 0.95
C ASP A 117 -9.85 -5.48 0.60
N PRO A 118 -10.58 -4.50 0.01
CA PRO A 118 -11.99 -4.66 -0.30
C PRO A 118 -12.25 -5.65 -1.44
N PHE A 119 -11.28 -5.87 -2.32
CA PHE A 119 -11.47 -6.62 -3.57
C PHE A 119 -10.92 -8.04 -3.50
N VAL A 120 -10.07 -8.35 -2.53
CA VAL A 120 -9.49 -9.68 -2.39
C VAL A 120 -10.49 -10.70 -1.85
N GLU A 121 -10.68 -11.76 -2.63
CA GLU A 121 -11.36 -13.00 -2.28
C GLU A 121 -10.77 -14.13 -3.13
N ASP A 122 -9.46 -14.31 -3.02
CA ASP A 122 -8.74 -15.35 -3.74
C ASP A 122 -9.06 -16.76 -3.21
N GLY A 123 -8.49 -17.80 -3.83
CA GLY A 123 -8.72 -19.19 -3.43
C GLY A 123 -8.37 -19.50 -1.97
N TYR A 124 -7.38 -18.82 -1.38
CA TYR A 124 -6.95 -19.03 -0.01
C TYR A 124 -7.98 -18.45 0.98
N PHE A 125 -8.31 -17.16 0.85
CA PHE A 125 -9.30 -16.52 1.73
C PHE A 125 -10.70 -17.10 1.53
N LYS A 126 -11.07 -17.40 0.28
CA LYS A 126 -12.34 -18.04 -0.07
C LYS A 126 -12.48 -19.43 0.55
N ALA A 127 -11.41 -20.22 0.57
CA ALA A 127 -11.41 -21.52 1.22
C ALA A 127 -11.66 -21.41 2.73
N ILE A 128 -11.08 -20.41 3.40
CA ILE A 128 -11.33 -20.14 4.82
C ILE A 128 -12.78 -19.72 5.03
N ARG A 129 -13.27 -18.74 4.25
CA ARG A 129 -14.64 -18.23 4.34
C ARG A 129 -15.69 -19.31 4.13
N ASN A 130 -15.48 -20.20 3.17
CA ASN A 130 -16.43 -21.27 2.85
C ASN A 130 -16.54 -22.36 3.92
N LYS A 131 -15.64 -22.42 4.90
CA LYS A 131 -15.74 -23.39 6.01
C LYS A 131 -16.91 -23.11 6.94
N ASN A 132 -17.41 -21.87 6.99
CA ASN A 132 -18.48 -21.48 7.89
C ASN A 132 -19.46 -20.51 7.20
N SER A 133 -20.75 -20.87 7.17
CA SER A 133 -21.80 -20.03 6.58
C SER A 133 -21.86 -18.62 7.19
N ASN A 134 -21.53 -18.48 8.48
CA ASN A 134 -21.54 -17.19 9.18
C ASN A 134 -20.43 -16.25 8.69
N LEU A 135 -19.39 -16.78 8.05
CA LEU A 135 -18.31 -15.98 7.49
C LEU A 135 -18.61 -15.47 6.09
N LYS A 136 -19.63 -15.98 5.39
CA LYS A 136 -19.91 -15.61 3.98
C LYS A 136 -20.06 -14.10 3.77
N GLU A 137 -20.77 -13.45 4.69
CA GLU A 137 -21.05 -12.01 4.63
C GLU A 137 -20.16 -11.20 5.58
N SER A 138 -19.30 -11.85 6.36
CA SER A 138 -18.45 -11.16 7.34
C SER A 138 -17.42 -10.26 6.65
N PRO A 139 -17.30 -8.98 7.02
CA PRO A 139 -16.21 -8.15 6.54
C PRO A 139 -14.85 -8.60 7.10
N VAL A 140 -14.82 -9.46 8.13
CA VAL A 140 -13.60 -9.95 8.78
C VAL A 140 -13.46 -11.45 8.66
N LEU A 141 -12.24 -11.91 8.39
CA LEU A 141 -11.82 -13.30 8.51
C LEU A 141 -10.67 -13.40 9.51
N GLU A 142 -10.82 -14.26 10.51
CA GLU A 142 -9.70 -14.76 11.29
C GLU A 142 -8.98 -15.82 10.44
N VAL A 143 -7.82 -15.45 9.87
CA VAL A 143 -6.98 -16.33 9.06
C VAL A 143 -6.20 -17.28 9.96
N ASP A 144 -5.74 -16.75 11.10
CA ASP A 144 -5.08 -17.45 12.21
C ASP A 144 -5.26 -16.58 13.49
N LYS A 145 -4.91 -17.12 14.67
CA LYS A 145 -5.02 -16.47 15.98
C LYS A 145 -4.41 -15.07 16.09
N LYS A 146 -3.46 -14.75 15.21
CA LYS A 146 -2.75 -13.47 15.15
C LYS A 146 -2.86 -12.81 13.78
N TRP A 147 -3.75 -13.28 12.90
CA TRP A 147 -3.90 -12.72 11.56
C TRP A 147 -5.37 -12.55 11.22
N PHE A 148 -5.79 -11.30 11.12
CA PHE A 148 -7.11 -10.88 10.73
C PHE A 148 -7.07 -10.23 9.35
N PHE A 149 -7.93 -10.68 8.45
CA PHE A 149 -8.12 -10.10 7.13
C PHE A 149 -9.47 -9.40 7.05
N TYR A 150 -9.46 -8.14 6.64
CA TYR A 150 -10.61 -7.26 6.54
C TYR A 150 -10.90 -6.95 5.07
N ARG A 151 -12.09 -7.31 4.60
CA ARG A 151 -12.59 -6.94 3.26
C ARG A 151 -13.15 -5.54 3.23
N LEU A 152 -12.32 -4.58 3.63
CA LEU A 152 -12.67 -3.18 3.77
C LEU A 152 -11.63 -2.34 3.03
N GLY A 153 -12.07 -1.25 2.42
CA GLY A 153 -11.20 -0.30 1.73
C GLY A 153 -10.97 0.96 2.56
N TYR A 154 -10.06 1.82 2.08
CA TYR A 154 -9.81 3.12 2.68
C TYR A 154 -10.51 4.24 1.90
N ALA A 155 -11.08 5.20 2.62
CA ALA A 155 -11.44 6.54 2.13
C ALA A 155 -11.57 7.51 3.31
N GLU A 156 -11.38 8.81 3.06
CA GLU A 156 -11.41 9.82 4.12
C GLU A 156 -12.83 10.30 4.44
N ASN A 157 -12.99 10.98 5.59
CA ASN A 157 -14.23 11.66 6.01
C ASN A 157 -15.46 10.76 6.12
N LEU A 158 -15.25 9.51 6.56
CA LEU A 158 -16.34 8.57 6.79
C LEU A 158 -16.74 8.54 8.26
N ASN A 159 -18.05 8.61 8.50
CA ASN A 159 -18.61 8.48 9.83
C ASN A 159 -18.15 7.20 10.50
N MET A 160 -17.92 7.29 11.81
CA MET A 160 -17.55 6.14 12.62
C MET A 160 -18.64 5.07 12.53
N LYS A 161 -18.29 3.93 11.96
CA LYS A 161 -19.11 2.72 11.97
C LYS A 161 -18.47 1.70 12.91
N ASN A 162 -19.30 1.06 13.73
CA ASN A 162 -18.83 -0.08 14.52
C ASN A 162 -18.63 -1.30 13.61
N LEU A 163 -17.82 -2.26 14.03
CA LEU A 163 -17.49 -3.44 13.22
C LEU A 163 -18.75 -4.19 12.74
N ASP A 164 -19.76 -4.34 13.59
CA ASP A 164 -21.01 -5.03 13.28
C ASP A 164 -21.88 -4.31 12.22
N GLN A 165 -21.60 -3.03 11.95
CA GLN A 165 -22.32 -2.23 10.95
C GLN A 165 -21.62 -2.25 9.59
N LEU A 166 -20.37 -2.73 9.54
CA LEU A 166 -19.58 -2.75 8.33
C LEU A 166 -19.99 -3.92 7.44
N LYS A 167 -20.05 -3.65 6.14
CA LYS A 167 -20.26 -4.66 5.10
C LYS A 167 -18.98 -4.86 4.31
N MET A 168 -18.86 -5.98 3.61
CA MET A 168 -17.76 -6.17 2.67
C MET A 168 -17.69 -5.02 1.66
N LYS A 169 -16.47 -4.59 1.33
CA LYS A 169 -16.17 -3.46 0.45
C LYS A 169 -16.58 -2.08 0.98
N ASP A 170 -17.08 -2.00 2.21
CA ASP A 170 -17.21 -0.70 2.86
C ASP A 170 -15.84 -0.02 2.91
N LEU A 171 -15.85 1.27 2.64
CA LEU A 171 -14.69 2.13 2.83
C LEU A 171 -14.70 2.65 4.28
N ILE A 172 -13.53 2.81 4.88
CA ILE A 172 -13.35 3.34 6.24
C ILE A 172 -12.13 4.26 6.31
N SER A 173 -12.15 5.21 7.23
CA SER A 173 -11.01 6.10 7.49
C SER A 173 -9.93 5.42 8.32
N LEU A 174 -8.72 5.98 8.34
CA LEU A 174 -7.61 5.47 9.15
C LEU A 174 -7.94 5.44 10.65
N PRO A 175 -8.57 6.46 11.26
CA PRO A 175 -9.04 6.36 12.65
C PRO A 175 -9.96 5.16 12.91
N ASN A 176 -10.88 4.85 11.99
CA ASN A 176 -11.76 3.68 12.13
C ASN A 176 -10.97 2.37 11.99
N ILE A 177 -10.00 2.29 11.08
CA ILE A 177 -9.07 1.14 10.95
C ILE A 177 -8.35 0.89 12.28
N LEU A 178 -7.78 1.95 12.87
CA LEU A 178 -7.06 1.87 14.14
C LEU A 178 -7.99 1.42 15.28
N LYS A 179 -9.23 1.90 15.30
CA LYS A 179 -10.24 1.51 16.29
C LYS A 179 -10.64 0.03 16.20
N ILE A 180 -10.99 -0.46 15.01
CA ILE A 180 -11.45 -1.86 14.85
C ILE A 180 -10.32 -2.89 15.02
N THR A 181 -9.07 -2.48 14.85
CA THR A 181 -7.89 -3.31 15.11
C THR A 181 -7.39 -3.20 16.54
N GLY A 182 -7.85 -2.20 17.30
CA GLY A 182 -7.38 -1.91 18.66
C GLY A 182 -6.00 -1.24 18.71
N LEU A 183 -5.55 -0.64 17.60
CA LEU A 183 -4.23 -0.03 17.46
C LEU A 183 -4.19 1.47 17.82
N GLU A 184 -5.31 2.08 18.22
CA GLU A 184 -5.41 3.52 18.56
C GLU A 184 -4.37 4.00 19.57
N ASN A 185 -3.83 3.13 20.41
CA ASN A 185 -2.79 3.48 21.38
C ASN A 185 -1.68 2.42 21.46
N GLN A 186 -1.41 1.74 20.35
CA GLN A 186 -0.41 0.69 20.25
C GLN A 186 0.65 1.06 19.23
N ILE A 187 1.88 0.57 19.43
CA ILE A 187 2.92 0.68 18.41
C ILE A 187 2.53 -0.18 17.20
N ILE A 188 2.62 0.40 16.02
CA ILE A 188 2.55 -0.29 14.73
C ILE A 188 3.99 -0.39 14.22
N ASP A 189 4.55 -1.58 14.27
CA ASP A 189 5.93 -1.83 13.83
C ASP A 189 6.08 -1.59 12.34
N ILE A 190 5.08 -1.99 11.56
CA ILE A 190 5.04 -1.77 10.12
C ILE A 190 3.63 -1.36 9.73
N PHE A 191 3.52 -0.16 9.18
CA PHE A 191 2.37 0.24 8.39
C PHE A 191 2.77 0.15 6.91
N LYS A 192 2.27 -0.89 6.23
CA LYS A 192 2.41 -1.11 4.79
C LYS A 192 1.15 -0.61 4.07
N MET A 193 1.32 0.19 3.03
CA MET A 193 0.20 0.72 2.23
C MET A 193 0.46 0.57 0.72
N ASP A 194 -0.45 -0.10 0.06
CA ASP A 194 -0.37 -0.49 -1.36
C ASP A 194 -1.80 -0.46 -1.92
N ILE A 195 -2.45 0.69 -1.75
CA ILE A 195 -3.87 0.87 -2.04
C ILE A 195 -4.00 1.63 -3.35
N GLU A 196 -4.44 0.97 -4.41
CA GLU A 196 -4.47 1.42 -5.81
C GLU A 196 -5.25 2.75 -6.08
N GLY A 197 -4.84 3.89 -5.53
CA GLY A 197 -5.39 5.21 -5.78
C GLY A 197 -5.48 6.20 -4.62
N PRO A 198 -6.00 5.83 -3.43
CA PRO A 198 -6.22 6.79 -2.35
C PRO A 198 -4.98 7.05 -1.46
N GLU A 199 -3.77 6.69 -1.89
CA GLU A 199 -2.54 6.92 -1.11
C GLU A 199 -2.32 8.41 -0.84
N LYS A 200 -2.56 9.26 -1.86
CA LYS A 200 -2.43 10.72 -1.71
C LYS A 200 -3.42 11.26 -0.69
N GLU A 201 -4.65 10.75 -0.71
CA GLU A 201 -5.68 11.13 0.25
C GLU A 201 -5.29 10.72 1.67
N LEU A 202 -4.77 9.51 1.86
CA LEU A 202 -4.28 9.05 3.16
C LEU A 202 -3.13 9.91 3.67
N ILE A 203 -2.13 10.16 2.84
CA ILE A 203 -0.95 10.95 3.23
C ILE A 203 -1.33 12.39 3.57
N ASN A 204 -2.24 13.01 2.81
CA ASN A 204 -2.67 14.37 3.06
C ASN A 204 -3.36 14.53 4.43
N ASN A 205 -4.15 13.52 4.82
CA ASN A 205 -4.97 13.54 6.04
C ASN A 205 -4.33 12.75 7.20
N LEU A 206 -3.12 12.23 7.02
CA LEU A 206 -2.42 11.50 8.08
C LEU A 206 -2.17 12.44 9.27
N ASP A 207 -2.65 12.06 10.45
CA ASP A 207 -2.25 12.68 11.71
C ASP A 207 -0.78 12.35 11.98
N ILE A 208 0.08 13.35 11.77
CA ILE A 208 1.52 13.21 11.89
C ILE A 208 1.95 13.06 13.35
N ASP A 209 1.25 13.68 14.30
CA ASP A 209 1.57 13.52 15.72
C ASP A 209 1.30 12.09 16.18
N TYR A 210 0.17 11.53 15.73
CA TYR A 210 -0.13 10.12 15.91
C TYR A 210 0.92 9.22 15.26
N ALA A 211 1.22 9.43 13.98
CA ALA A 211 2.21 8.64 13.25
C ALA A 211 3.60 8.69 13.91
N CYS A 212 4.04 9.88 14.34
CA CYS A 212 5.31 10.07 15.03
C CYS A 212 5.39 9.31 16.37
N LYS A 213 4.25 9.14 17.04
CA LYS A 213 4.17 8.46 18.32
C LYS A 213 4.06 6.94 18.18
N TYR A 214 3.33 6.45 17.18
CA TYR A 214 2.92 5.05 17.13
C TYR A 214 3.45 4.25 15.95
N PHE A 215 3.82 4.87 14.82
CA PHE A 215 4.34 4.13 13.68
C PHE A 215 5.86 4.05 13.76
N LYS A 216 6.40 2.82 13.81
CA LYS A 216 7.84 2.59 13.76
C LYS A 216 8.36 2.67 12.33
N SER A 217 7.72 1.96 11.40
CA SER A 217 8.02 2.05 9.96
C SER A 217 6.74 2.32 9.18
N PHE A 218 6.84 3.24 8.22
CA PHE A 218 5.78 3.54 7.27
C PHE A 218 6.31 3.30 5.85
N ILE A 219 5.75 2.31 5.18
CA ILE A 219 6.20 1.85 3.86
C ILE A 219 5.00 1.86 2.92
N PHE A 220 5.14 2.44 1.74
CA PHE A 220 4.02 2.50 0.81
C PHE A 220 4.43 2.59 -0.64
N GLU A 221 3.54 2.14 -1.52
CA GLU A 221 3.66 2.33 -2.96
C GLU A 221 2.79 3.49 -3.42
N THR A 222 3.23 4.20 -4.45
CA THR A 222 2.48 5.23 -5.15
C THR A 222 2.02 4.67 -6.50
N HIS A 223 0.70 4.51 -6.71
CA HIS A 223 0.14 3.92 -7.95
C HIS A 223 -0.27 4.92 -9.02
N ARG A 224 -0.20 6.22 -8.73
CA ARG A 224 -0.60 7.27 -9.65
C ARG A 224 0.49 8.32 -9.77
N ASN A 225 0.61 8.93 -10.96
CA ASN A 225 1.50 10.06 -11.21
C ASN A 225 0.97 11.33 -10.53
N CYS A 226 0.98 11.30 -9.20
CA CYS A 226 0.42 12.31 -8.33
C CYS A 226 1.53 12.88 -7.49
N LYS A 227 1.53 14.21 -7.34
CA LYS A 227 2.46 14.89 -6.45
C LYS A 227 2.01 14.72 -5.00
N PHE A 228 2.95 14.32 -4.15
CA PHE A 228 2.76 14.12 -2.72
C PHE A 228 3.47 15.22 -1.90
N ARG A 229 3.07 16.47 -2.09
CA ARG A 229 3.65 17.63 -1.37
C ARG A 229 3.64 17.43 0.16
N ASP A 230 2.60 16.78 0.66
CA ASP A 230 2.41 16.53 2.09
C ASP A 230 3.33 15.46 2.69
N LEU A 231 4.14 14.75 1.88
CA LEU A 231 5.17 13.87 2.43
C LEU A 231 6.16 14.63 3.29
N VAL A 232 6.39 15.93 3.02
CA VAL A 232 7.32 16.75 3.82
C VAL A 232 6.94 16.75 5.30
N LYS A 233 5.66 16.54 5.62
CA LYS A 233 5.18 16.43 6.99
C LYS A 233 5.83 15.24 7.73
N LEU A 234 6.15 14.16 7.02
CA LEU A 234 6.82 12.99 7.60
C LEU A 234 8.21 13.33 8.14
N GLU A 235 8.92 14.33 7.61
CA GLU A 235 10.26 14.71 8.08
C GLU A 235 10.33 15.07 9.56
N LYS A 236 9.17 15.43 10.16
CA LYS A 236 9.04 15.69 11.59
C LYS A 236 9.64 14.57 12.45
N CYS A 237 9.46 13.32 12.03
CA CYS A 237 9.94 12.14 12.79
C CYS A 237 10.38 10.97 11.92
N PHE A 238 10.18 11.01 10.60
CA PHE A 238 10.59 9.95 9.69
C PHE A 238 11.82 10.32 8.88
N ARG A 239 12.58 9.29 8.52
CA ARG A 239 13.67 9.35 7.55
C ARG A 239 13.43 8.31 6.48
N LEU A 240 13.67 8.69 5.24
CA LEU A 240 13.68 7.74 4.13
C LEU A 240 14.91 6.85 4.31
N TYR A 241 14.77 5.53 4.22
CA TYR A 241 15.92 4.61 4.28
C TYR A 241 16.05 3.73 3.04
N PHE A 242 15.00 3.64 2.24
CA PHE A 242 15.03 2.93 0.97
C PHE A 242 13.96 3.49 0.03
N ARG A 243 14.21 3.39 -1.28
CA ARG A 243 13.24 3.71 -2.32
C ARG A 243 13.40 2.76 -3.51
N SER A 244 12.29 2.35 -4.10
CA SER A 244 12.27 1.67 -5.39
C SER A 244 11.50 2.55 -6.39
N THR A 245 12.20 3.13 -7.35
CA THR A 245 11.58 4.01 -8.36
C THR A 245 11.16 3.21 -9.59
N ARG A 246 9.97 3.52 -10.13
CA ARG A 246 9.54 3.07 -11.46
C ARG A 246 9.61 4.28 -12.39
N PHE A 247 10.47 4.21 -13.40
CA PHE A 247 10.46 5.20 -14.48
C PHE A 247 9.50 4.73 -15.57
N PHE A 248 8.41 5.46 -15.81
CA PHE A 248 7.63 5.25 -17.03
C PHE A 248 8.32 5.97 -18.19
N LYS A 249 8.58 5.26 -19.29
CA LYS A 249 8.78 5.92 -20.57
C LYS A 249 7.39 6.37 -21.04
N GLY A 250 7.24 7.67 -21.28
CA GLY A 250 5.97 8.30 -21.62
C GLY A 250 5.21 7.61 -22.74
N ASP A 251 3.88 7.61 -22.57
CA ASP A 251 2.82 7.40 -23.56
C ASP A 251 3.18 6.47 -24.73
N LEU A 252 2.72 5.23 -24.65
CA LEU A 252 1.92 4.60 -25.70
C LEU A 252 1.37 3.29 -25.15
N PHE A 253 0.04 3.15 -25.25
CA PHE A 253 -0.69 1.92 -25.08
C PHE A 253 0.09 0.74 -25.69
N THR A 254 0.14 -0.39 -24.98
CA THR A 254 0.73 -1.69 -25.38
C THR A 254 2.21 -1.93 -25.05
N SER A 255 2.62 -1.80 -23.78
CA SER A 255 3.47 -2.77 -23.06
C SER A 255 4.00 -2.21 -21.73
N PRO A 256 3.96 -2.95 -20.61
CA PRO A 256 4.73 -2.60 -19.43
C PRO A 256 6.21 -2.85 -19.74
N THR A 257 6.93 -1.80 -20.13
CA THR A 257 8.37 -1.89 -20.37
C THR A 257 9.12 -1.31 -19.18
N GLY A 258 9.56 -2.22 -18.31
CA GLY A 258 10.78 -2.06 -17.54
C GLY A 258 10.67 -1.31 -16.22
N HIS A 259 10.80 -2.08 -15.12
CA HIS A 259 11.34 -1.54 -13.88
C HIS A 259 12.78 -1.08 -14.13
N LEU A 260 12.98 0.23 -14.20
CA LEU A 260 14.30 0.81 -14.01
C LEU A 260 14.54 0.93 -12.50
N THR A 261 14.89 -0.18 -11.85
CA THR A 261 15.86 -0.07 -10.75
C THR A 261 17.12 0.48 -11.41
N GLU A 262 17.50 1.70 -11.07
CA GLU A 262 18.50 2.53 -11.74
C GLU A 262 19.96 2.00 -11.64
N PHE A 263 20.15 0.69 -11.47
CA PHE A 263 21.46 0.05 -11.33
C PHE A 263 21.74 -1.14 -12.26
N GLN A 264 20.80 -1.61 -13.10
CA GLN A 264 20.99 -2.93 -13.75
C GLN A 264 20.49 -3.04 -15.21
N ASN A 265 20.70 -2.03 -16.07
CA ASN A 265 20.64 -2.24 -17.52
C ASN A 265 22.03 -2.02 -18.15
N PRO A 266 22.72 -3.06 -18.66
CA PRO A 266 24.04 -2.92 -19.28
C PRO A 266 24.02 -2.11 -20.60
N ASN A 267 22.85 -1.92 -21.21
CA ASN A 267 22.68 -1.13 -22.44
C ASN A 267 21.80 0.12 -22.24
N GLY A 268 21.45 0.44 -20.99
CA GLY A 268 20.68 1.64 -20.63
C GLY A 268 21.57 2.84 -20.37
N TRP A 269 21.02 4.04 -20.51
CA TRP A 269 21.71 5.26 -20.08
C TRP A 269 21.94 5.16 -18.56
N LYS A 270 23.20 5.16 -18.14
CA LYS A 270 23.56 5.25 -16.73
C LYS A 270 23.33 6.69 -16.29
N LEU A 271 22.17 6.96 -15.70
CA LEU A 271 21.99 8.20 -14.95
C LEU A 271 22.79 8.03 -13.65
N ASP A 272 24.05 8.49 -13.68
CA ASP A 272 24.92 8.49 -12.50
C ASP A 272 24.43 9.63 -11.59
N ILE A 273 23.36 9.37 -10.82
CA ILE A 273 22.86 10.33 -9.82
C ILE A 273 23.86 10.33 -8.66
N LYS A 274 24.95 11.08 -8.83
CA LYS A 274 25.90 11.38 -7.76
C LYS A 274 25.17 12.27 -6.77
N GLN A 275 24.72 11.67 -5.66
CA GLN A 275 24.21 12.31 -4.45
C GLN A 275 23.70 13.74 -4.69
N TYR A 276 22.45 13.89 -5.12
CA TYR A 276 21.79 15.15 -4.81
C TYR A 276 21.71 15.22 -3.29
N GLU A 277 22.28 16.27 -2.70
CA GLU A 277 21.90 16.66 -1.34
C GLU A 277 20.36 16.78 -1.32
N ASN A 278 19.79 17.44 -2.33
CA ASN A 278 18.36 17.70 -2.47
C ASN A 278 17.50 16.57 -3.07
N GLU A 279 17.14 15.60 -2.22
CA GLU A 279 16.26 14.48 -2.61
C GLU A 279 14.80 14.88 -2.92
N ILE A 280 14.23 15.98 -2.37
CA ILE A 280 12.79 16.32 -2.60
C ILE A 280 12.50 16.70 -4.05
N ASN A 281 13.39 17.40 -4.75
CA ASN A 281 13.14 17.73 -6.15
C ASN A 281 13.27 16.52 -7.07
N LEU A 282 14.16 15.58 -6.74
CA LEU A 282 14.25 14.29 -7.42
C LEU A 282 12.98 13.47 -7.14
N ALA A 283 12.52 13.46 -5.90
CA ALA A 283 11.25 12.92 -5.46
C ALA A 283 10.05 13.53 -6.22
N GLU A 284 9.87 14.85 -6.21
CA GLU A 284 8.78 15.53 -6.90
C GLU A 284 8.83 15.39 -8.43
N PHE A 285 10.01 15.19 -9.01
CA PHE A 285 10.22 14.97 -10.45
C PHE A 285 10.14 13.48 -10.84
N MET A 286 10.42 12.54 -9.94
CA MET A 286 10.51 11.09 -10.21
C MET A 286 9.46 10.22 -9.49
N PHE A 287 8.64 10.76 -8.58
CA PHE A 287 7.50 10.06 -7.97
C PHE A 287 6.32 9.94 -8.93
N THR A 288 6.56 9.37 -10.10
CA THR A 288 5.49 9.00 -11.04
C THR A 288 4.82 7.70 -10.60
N SER A 289 5.58 6.78 -10.00
CA SER A 289 5.15 5.63 -9.20
C SER A 289 6.36 4.97 -8.54
N GLY A 290 6.17 4.25 -7.44
CA GLY A 290 7.26 3.56 -6.74
C GLY A 290 7.01 3.32 -5.26
N GLU A 291 7.89 2.54 -4.63
CA GLU A 291 7.82 2.20 -3.22
C GLU A 291 8.75 3.10 -2.40
N LEU A 292 8.24 3.63 -1.30
CA LEU A 292 8.96 4.48 -0.36
C LEU A 292 8.96 3.84 1.01
N TYR A 293 10.12 3.88 1.67
CA TYR A 293 10.33 3.20 2.92
C TYR A 293 10.88 4.16 3.97
N PHE A 294 10.04 4.46 4.95
CA PHE A 294 10.36 5.39 6.03
C PHE A 294 10.54 4.67 7.36
N ILE A 295 11.48 5.15 8.16
CA ILE A 295 11.70 4.74 9.53
C ILE A 295 11.55 5.93 10.46
N ASN A 296 10.90 5.72 11.59
CA ASN A 296 10.68 6.75 12.60
C ASN A 296 11.89 6.84 13.54
N ILE A 297 12.50 8.02 13.61
CA ILE A 297 13.71 8.31 14.41
C ILE A 297 13.48 8.18 15.91
N ASN A 298 12.24 8.26 16.37
CA ASN A 298 11.90 8.06 17.78
C ASN A 298 12.09 6.61 18.23
N PHE A 299 12.30 5.69 17.28
CA PHE A 299 12.52 4.26 17.52
C PHE A 299 13.93 3.78 17.10
N LEU A 300 14.84 4.70 16.79
CA LEU A 300 16.23 4.40 16.43
C LEU A 300 17.17 4.43 17.63
#